data_AF-A0A814XPN0-F1
#
_entry.id   AF-A0A814XPN0-F1
#
_cell.length_a   1.000
_cell.length_b   1.000
_cell.length_c   1.000
_cell.angle_alpha   90.00
_cell.angle_beta   90.00
_cell.angle_gamma   90.00
#
_symmetry.space_group_name_H-M   'P 1'
#
loop_
_entity.id
_entity.type
_entity.pdbx_description
1 polymer ?
#
loop_
_entity_poly.entity_id
_entity_poly.type
_entity_poly.pdbx_seq_one_letter_code
_entity_poly.pdbx_strand_id
1 'polypeptide(L)'
;MCCSGGVGLAASAEFYSETNSRLLEKLQSDIQTIAVDEIINIDQIISTKWTIEKLDNRASSKIFRLTIVFRLQQQRAALTTVPSVRESIDGRSIRLYPSAETSTAFVVLPDLEQVTTPLDNEQYSQHVITPATPPPPSYYKVINSFSQGIFSDCPKCNNQKCVFNANYYKSGIHQYVESVVAVLTHINDYLFFSGIIVYALCLHVHNTYKMTSSEQLKKITVIGSGNWGTTIAIHIGEKVRELKDKYDQKLMMWCKEETLENGKKLTEVINEQHENIKYLPHERIPDNVVAEPDLCASVKDADILIFVIPHQFVKKTCAQLKNKIKPTAFAVTLIKGFYLDEETKELLLVSQVIKKTLNIHCLCLMGANIAHEVAEKVFCEATVGSRDDNHSEIVRELIDTPNFRLRFYPDIEIIEILGGLKNVIAMCAGFADGLNVGFNTRAAVLRLGFREMINFCRLHEKESTAEVYLESCGFADLIASSLGGRNYNGAKKLAETNKSLKEIEKEDLNGQSLQGPGTAKEVYRLLEEKNLLDQFPIFRDAYLICEQKIEPKKLIENLPNHPEFNQK
;
A
#
# COMPACT_ATOMS: atom_id res chain seq x y z
N MET A 1 15.02 77.82 -8.14
CA MET A 1 13.78 77.74 -8.94
C MET A 1 12.90 76.71 -8.23
N CYS A 2 11.97 77.07 -7.31
CA CYS A 2 10.59 77.57 -7.57
C CYS A 2 9.90 76.71 -8.65
N CYS A 3 8.77 76.00 -8.46
CA CYS A 3 7.46 76.30 -7.81
C CYS A 3 6.70 74.95 -7.60
N SER A 4 6.12 74.61 -6.45
CA SER A 4 4.77 74.94 -5.90
C SER A 4 3.53 74.43 -6.68
N GLY A 5 2.64 73.68 -5.99
CA GLY A 5 1.20 73.59 -6.31
C GLY A 5 0.60 72.18 -6.20
N GLY A 6 -0.14 71.89 -5.12
CA GLY A 6 -0.81 70.60 -4.88
C GLY A 6 -2.16 70.44 -5.57
N VAL A 7 -2.74 69.22 -5.46
CA VAL A 7 -4.16 68.84 -5.21
C VAL A 7 -4.22 67.30 -5.25
N GLY A 8 -4.85 66.63 -4.27
CA GLY A 8 -5.21 65.21 -4.40
C GLY A 8 -5.32 64.32 -3.15
N LEU A 9 -5.60 64.86 -1.95
CA LEU A 9 -6.08 64.06 -0.80
C LEU A 9 -7.62 64.10 -0.80
N ALA A 10 -8.27 63.05 -1.33
CA ALA A 10 -9.66 62.63 -1.04
C ALA A 10 -10.19 61.72 -2.17
N ALA A 11 -9.75 60.45 -2.25
CA ALA A 11 -10.43 59.38 -2.99
C ALA A 11 -9.76 58.02 -2.73
N SER A 12 -9.78 57.54 -1.48
CA SER A 12 -9.43 56.12 -1.22
C SER A 12 -9.92 55.58 0.13
N ALA A 13 -10.60 56.38 0.95
CA ALA A 13 -11.06 55.96 2.28
C ALA A 13 -12.46 55.31 2.30
N GLU A 14 -13.25 55.37 1.23
CA GLU A 14 -14.64 54.88 1.23
C GLU A 14 -14.84 53.50 0.59
N PHE A 15 -13.82 52.90 -0.03
CA PHE A 15 -13.94 51.55 -0.62
C PHE A 15 -13.46 50.40 0.30
N TYR A 16 -12.94 50.71 1.49
CA TYR A 16 -12.31 49.74 2.38
C TYR A 16 -13.13 49.39 3.64
N SER A 17 -14.31 49.98 3.86
CA SER A 17 -15.13 49.69 5.05
C SER A 17 -16.21 48.62 4.82
N GLU A 18 -16.77 48.48 3.62
CA GLU A 18 -17.90 47.58 3.37
C GLU A 18 -17.52 46.09 3.22
N THR A 19 -16.32 45.80 2.73
CA THR A 19 -15.84 44.42 2.52
C THR A 19 -15.43 43.74 3.83
N ASN A 20 -14.97 44.51 4.81
CA ASN A 20 -14.54 44.00 6.11
C ASN A 20 -15.72 43.63 7.01
N SER A 21 -16.83 44.37 6.96
CA SER A 21 -18.04 44.08 7.73
C SER A 21 -18.67 42.73 7.33
N ARG A 22 -18.74 42.45 6.02
CA ARG A 22 -19.23 41.16 5.50
C ARG A 22 -18.30 39.98 5.81
N LEU A 23 -16.99 40.21 5.89
CA LEU A 23 -16.03 39.18 6.30
C LEU A 23 -16.12 38.89 7.80
N LEU A 24 -16.31 39.92 8.63
CA LEU A 24 -16.50 39.81 10.08
C LEU A 24 -17.82 39.12 10.45
N GLU A 25 -18.93 39.45 9.76
CA GLU A 25 -20.22 38.77 9.93
C GLU A 25 -20.14 37.29 9.53
N LYS A 26 -19.37 36.97 8.48
CA LYS A 26 -19.13 35.59 8.04
C LYS A 26 -18.22 34.82 9.00
N LEU A 27 -17.18 35.47 9.54
CA LEU A 27 -16.32 34.93 10.60
C LEU A 27 -17.08 34.69 11.92
N GLN A 28 -18.02 35.57 12.30
CA GLN A 28 -18.87 35.38 13.48
C GLN A 28 -19.87 34.23 13.29
N SER A 29 -20.47 34.11 12.10
CA SER A 29 -21.35 32.99 11.72
C SER A 29 -20.62 31.65 11.77
N ASP A 30 -19.39 31.59 11.25
CA ASP A 30 -18.64 30.33 11.16
C ASP A 30 -18.09 29.87 12.53
N ILE A 31 -17.79 30.82 13.45
CA ILE A 31 -17.39 30.53 14.84
C ILE A 31 -18.55 29.95 15.66
N GLN A 32 -19.81 30.33 15.40
CA GLN A 32 -21.00 29.80 16.09
C GLN A 32 -21.28 28.32 15.82
N THR A 33 -20.58 27.67 14.88
CA THR A 33 -20.89 26.30 14.42
C THR A 33 -19.93 25.23 15.01
N ILE A 34 -19.14 25.57 16.02
CA ILE A 34 -18.14 24.67 16.63
C ILE A 34 -18.67 24.16 17.97
N ALA A 35 -19.20 22.93 17.99
CA ALA A 35 -19.64 22.26 19.21
C ALA A 35 -18.43 21.80 20.04
N VAL A 36 -18.24 22.39 21.22
CA VAL A 36 -17.32 21.94 22.28
C VAL A 36 -18.14 21.79 23.56
N ASP A 37 -18.98 20.76 23.62
CA ASP A 37 -20.04 20.67 24.64
C ASP A 37 -19.66 19.95 25.94
N GLU A 38 -18.42 19.50 26.16
CA GLU A 38 -18.10 18.72 27.37
C GLU A 38 -17.10 19.34 28.37
N ILE A 39 -16.49 20.51 28.12
CA ILE A 39 -15.50 21.07 29.06
C ILE A 39 -15.68 22.56 29.37
N ILE A 40 -16.06 23.41 28.40
CA ILE A 40 -16.28 24.85 28.63
C ILE A 40 -17.44 25.32 27.75
N ASN A 41 -18.52 25.81 28.38
CA ASN A 41 -19.63 26.41 27.65
C ASN A 41 -19.16 27.73 27.00
N ILE A 42 -19.12 27.75 25.67
CA ILE A 42 -18.58 28.85 24.86
C ILE A 42 -19.33 30.16 25.11
N ASP A 43 -20.63 30.08 25.39
CA ASP A 43 -21.48 31.25 25.63
C ASP A 43 -21.11 32.00 26.93
N GLN A 44 -20.28 31.39 27.77
CA GLN A 44 -19.82 31.98 29.03
C GLN A 44 -18.47 32.70 28.91
N ILE A 45 -17.78 32.67 27.76
CA ILE A 45 -16.44 33.29 27.63
C ILE A 45 -16.57 34.80 27.37
N ILE A 46 -16.19 35.62 28.37
CA ILE A 46 -16.12 37.09 28.24
C ILE A 46 -14.90 37.51 27.40
N SER A 47 -13.75 36.88 27.63
CA SER A 47 -12.51 37.26 26.94
C SER A 47 -11.44 36.19 27.05
N THR A 48 -10.58 36.08 26.03
CA THR A 48 -9.45 35.14 26.00
C THR A 48 -8.13 35.92 25.97
N LYS A 49 -7.16 35.51 26.79
CA LYS A 49 -5.78 35.99 26.74
C LYS A 49 -4.84 34.81 26.54
N TRP A 50 -3.72 35.04 25.87
CA TRP A 50 -2.69 34.01 25.74
C TRP A 50 -1.29 34.61 25.73
N THR A 51 -0.32 33.81 26.15
CA THR A 51 1.10 34.15 26.19
C THR A 51 1.92 32.97 25.71
N ILE A 52 2.99 33.26 24.97
CA ILE A 52 3.98 32.26 24.57
C ILE A 52 5.31 32.64 25.21
N GLU A 53 5.91 31.71 25.93
CA GLU A 53 7.21 31.90 26.59
C GLU A 53 8.20 30.85 26.08
N LYS A 54 9.40 31.29 25.70
CA LYS A 54 10.49 30.36 25.33
C LYS A 54 11.09 29.80 26.62
N LEU A 55 11.12 28.47 26.77
CA LEU A 55 11.53 27.83 28.01
C LEU A 55 13.04 27.67 28.16
N ASP A 56 13.79 27.79 27.07
CA ASP A 56 15.26 27.74 27.10
C ASP A 56 15.87 28.79 26.16
N ASN A 57 16.80 29.58 26.70
CA ASN A 57 17.42 30.71 26.01
C ASN A 57 18.68 30.32 25.21
N ARG A 58 19.03 29.03 25.16
CA ARG A 58 20.06 28.55 24.22
C ARG A 58 19.59 28.72 22.77
N ALA A 59 20.52 29.07 21.88
CA ALA A 59 20.23 29.41 20.48
C ALA A 59 19.66 28.24 19.66
N SER A 60 19.81 27.00 20.14
CA SER A 60 19.44 25.77 19.44
C SER A 60 18.20 25.05 19.97
N SER A 61 17.65 25.43 21.14
CA SER A 61 16.43 24.80 21.67
C SER A 61 15.16 25.53 21.20
N LYS A 62 14.22 24.76 20.64
CA LYS A 62 12.91 25.21 20.12
C LYS A 62 11.77 24.76 21.04
N ILE A 63 11.89 25.00 22.34
CA ILE A 63 10.85 24.63 23.31
C ILE A 63 10.13 25.90 23.78
N PHE A 64 8.82 25.93 23.56
CA PHE A 64 7.95 27.04 23.92
C PHE A 64 6.78 26.55 24.76
N ARG A 65 6.39 27.35 25.75
CA ARG A 65 5.17 27.19 26.55
C ARG A 65 4.11 28.14 26.02
N LEU A 66 2.99 27.60 25.55
CA LEU A 66 1.79 28.38 25.25
C LEU A 66 0.84 28.30 26.45
N THR A 67 0.42 29.44 26.98
CA THR A 67 -0.58 29.56 28.03
C THR A 67 -1.78 30.29 27.48
N ILE A 68 -2.98 29.74 27.68
CA ILE A 68 -4.25 30.34 27.26
C ILE A 68 -5.14 30.46 28.50
N VAL A 69 -5.66 31.66 28.74
CA VAL A 69 -6.49 32.03 29.88
C VAL A 69 -7.85 32.50 29.38
N PHE A 70 -8.90 31.82 29.84
CA PHE A 70 -10.29 32.19 29.55
C PHE A 70 -10.87 32.94 30.75
N ARG A 71 -11.53 34.07 30.49
CA ARG A 71 -12.32 34.78 31.50
C ARG A 71 -13.79 34.47 31.26
N LEU A 72 -14.43 33.81 32.22
CA LEU A 72 -15.84 33.42 32.12
C LEU A 72 -16.77 34.43 32.81
N GLN A 73 -18.02 34.51 32.34
CA GLN A 73 -19.09 35.32 32.92
C GLN A 73 -19.51 34.71 34.26
N GLN A 74 -19.27 35.43 35.36
CA GLN A 74 -19.56 34.92 36.70
C GLN A 74 -21.05 34.59 36.85
N GLN A 75 -21.37 33.33 37.13
CA GLN A 75 -22.52 33.00 37.96
C GLN A 75 -22.04 32.70 39.38
N ARG A 76 -22.63 33.39 40.36
CA ARG A 76 -22.55 33.00 41.77
C ARG A 76 -23.25 31.65 41.92
N ALA A 77 -22.50 30.55 41.84
CA ALA A 77 -22.86 29.28 42.42
C ALA A 77 -21.59 28.54 42.82
N ALA A 78 -21.55 28.09 44.07
CA ALA A 78 -20.40 27.48 44.72
C ALA A 78 -19.93 26.22 43.96
N LEU A 79 -18.71 26.26 43.43
CA LEU A 79 -17.99 25.07 43.00
C LEU A 79 -17.08 24.60 44.15
N THR A 80 -17.64 23.73 44.99
CA THR A 80 -16.87 22.79 45.81
C THR A 80 -16.04 21.89 44.91
N THR A 81 -14.71 22.03 45.02
CA THR A 81 -13.63 21.06 44.70
C THR A 81 -13.90 20.04 43.58
N VAL A 82 -13.39 20.31 42.38
CA VAL A 82 -13.22 19.32 41.31
C VAL A 82 -11.95 18.50 41.61
N PRO A 83 -11.98 17.15 41.65
CA PRO A 83 -10.79 16.35 41.87
C PRO A 83 -9.87 16.36 40.65
N SER A 84 -8.56 16.26 40.87
CA SER A 84 -7.54 16.18 39.81
C SER A 84 -7.76 14.94 38.94
N VAL A 85 -8.01 15.14 37.64
CA VAL A 85 -8.09 14.05 36.66
C VAL A 85 -6.69 13.77 36.10
N ARG A 86 -6.30 12.49 36.07
CA ARG A 86 -5.15 11.98 35.33
C ARG A 86 -5.66 11.17 34.15
N GLU A 87 -5.31 11.59 32.94
CA GLU A 87 -5.48 10.78 31.74
C GLU A 87 -4.13 10.55 31.05
N SER A 88 -4.07 9.43 30.32
CA SER A 88 -2.91 8.97 29.56
C SER A 88 -3.32 8.88 28.10
N ILE A 89 -2.64 9.65 27.25
CA ILE A 89 -2.73 9.55 25.78
C ILE A 89 -1.34 9.13 25.31
N ASP A 90 -1.24 8.03 24.56
CA ASP A 90 0.01 7.45 24.04
C ASP A 90 1.14 7.31 25.07
N GLY A 91 0.80 6.83 26.28
CA GLY A 91 1.77 6.56 27.34
C GLY A 91 2.34 7.78 28.06
N ARG A 92 1.77 8.98 27.87
CA ARG A 92 2.22 10.23 28.52
C ARG A 92 1.18 10.72 29.54
N SER A 93 1.64 11.07 30.74
CA SER A 93 0.78 11.51 31.86
C SER A 93 0.42 13.01 31.74
N ILE A 94 -0.88 13.32 31.76
CA ILE A 94 -1.39 14.68 31.94
C ILE A 94 -1.90 14.82 33.39
N ARG A 95 -1.61 15.94 34.07
CA ARG A 95 -2.14 16.26 35.41
C ARG A 95 -2.80 17.63 35.42
N LEU A 96 -4.03 17.67 35.92
CA LEU A 96 -4.79 18.91 36.14
C LEU A 96 -4.81 19.24 37.64
N TYR A 97 -4.50 20.49 38.00
CA TYR A 97 -4.56 20.98 39.39
C TYR A 97 -5.57 22.14 39.49
N PRO A 98 -6.48 22.16 40.48
CA PRO A 98 -7.31 23.33 40.74
C PRO A 98 -6.53 24.40 41.52
N SER A 99 -6.73 25.68 41.14
CA SER A 99 -6.27 26.85 41.89
C SER A 99 -7.47 27.73 42.24
N ALA A 100 -7.50 28.27 43.46
CA ALA A 100 -8.68 28.88 44.06
C ALA A 100 -9.00 30.32 43.61
N GLU A 101 -8.23 30.94 42.70
CA GLU A 101 -8.50 32.36 42.34
C GLU A 101 -8.59 32.68 40.84
N THR A 102 -8.30 31.76 39.92
CA THR A 102 -8.59 31.94 38.49
C THR A 102 -8.73 30.57 37.82
N SER A 103 -9.80 30.37 37.07
CA SER A 103 -10.03 29.18 36.22
C SER A 103 -8.90 29.05 35.19
N THR A 104 -7.84 28.32 35.56
CA THR A 104 -6.60 28.19 34.78
C THR A 104 -6.35 26.71 34.53
N ALA A 105 -6.24 26.31 33.27
CA ALA A 105 -5.78 24.98 32.89
C ALA A 105 -4.30 25.07 32.47
N PHE A 106 -3.46 24.14 32.94
CA PHE A 106 -2.05 24.04 32.53
C PHE A 106 -1.87 22.83 31.63
N VAL A 107 -1.14 23.00 30.53
CA VAL A 107 -0.59 21.91 29.71
C VAL A 107 0.93 21.93 29.89
N VAL A 108 1.49 20.86 30.46
CA VAL A 108 2.93 20.65 30.58
C VAL A 108 3.27 19.40 29.76
N LEU A 109 4.13 19.55 28.75
CA LEU A 109 4.70 18.43 27.99
C LEU A 109 6.11 18.15 28.54
N PRO A 110 6.45 16.92 28.97
CA PRO A 110 7.79 16.60 29.47
C PRO A 110 8.80 16.30 28.36
N ASP A 111 10.06 16.56 28.68
CA ASP A 111 11.25 16.76 27.84
C ASP A 111 11.80 15.55 27.05
N LEU A 112 12.58 15.90 26.01
CA LEU A 112 13.60 15.07 25.36
C LEU A 112 14.84 14.97 26.26
N GLU A 113 15.06 13.83 26.92
CA GLU A 113 16.35 13.48 27.53
C GLU A 113 17.22 12.71 26.53
N GLN A 114 18.43 13.23 26.24
CA GLN A 114 19.57 12.39 25.90
C GLN A 114 20.73 12.71 26.85
N VAL A 115 21.08 11.67 27.62
CA VAL A 115 22.41 11.23 28.06
C VAL A 115 23.39 12.33 28.50
N THR A 116 23.63 12.36 29.80
CA THR A 116 24.70 13.10 30.49
C THR A 116 26.09 12.57 30.14
N THR A 117 27.05 13.49 29.97
CA THR A 117 28.38 13.40 30.61
C THR A 117 28.99 14.81 30.73
N PRO A 118 29.78 15.09 31.80
CA PRO A 118 30.11 16.44 32.22
C PRO A 118 31.44 16.91 31.62
N LEU A 119 31.52 18.19 31.23
CA LEU A 119 32.78 18.90 31.13
C LEU A 119 32.71 20.18 31.95
N ASP A 120 33.67 20.25 32.85
CA ASP A 120 33.88 21.25 33.88
C ASP A 120 34.19 22.65 33.30
N ASN A 121 33.77 23.62 34.11
CA ASN A 121 34.49 24.85 34.49
C ASN A 121 34.81 25.96 33.46
N GLU A 122 34.66 27.16 34.03
CA GLU A 122 35.38 28.41 33.76
C GLU A 122 34.75 29.53 32.90
N GLN A 123 34.43 30.60 33.65
CA GLN A 123 34.81 32.00 33.44
C GLN A 123 34.05 32.92 32.46
N TYR A 124 33.33 33.85 33.11
CA TYR A 124 33.39 35.31 32.96
C TYR A 124 33.02 36.01 31.64
N SER A 125 32.17 37.02 31.90
CA SER A 125 32.29 38.44 31.52
C SER A 125 31.46 38.98 30.35
N GLN A 126 30.82 40.10 30.68
CA GLN A 126 29.98 40.98 29.85
C GLN A 126 30.77 41.53 28.65
N HIS A 127 30.09 41.83 27.54
CA HIS A 127 30.07 43.17 26.92
C HIS A 127 29.06 43.28 25.77
N VAL A 128 28.50 44.48 25.65
CA VAL A 128 27.45 44.97 24.74
C VAL A 128 28.04 45.36 23.37
N ILE A 129 27.39 45.05 22.23
CA ILE A 129 27.50 45.81 20.96
C ILE A 129 26.13 45.88 20.23
N THR A 130 25.82 47.08 19.74
CA THR A 130 24.62 47.65 19.08
C THR A 130 24.26 47.14 17.66
N PRO A 131 23.06 47.49 17.12
CA PRO A 131 22.49 46.89 15.90
C PRO A 131 22.82 47.65 14.60
N ALA A 132 23.03 46.95 13.49
CA ALA A 132 22.67 47.38 12.12
C ALA A 132 23.09 46.36 11.03
N THR A 133 22.13 45.90 10.21
CA THR A 133 22.13 46.03 8.72
C THR A 133 20.87 45.36 8.14
N PRO A 134 20.12 45.99 7.21
CA PRO A 134 19.03 45.33 6.48
C PRO A 134 19.59 44.44 5.34
N PRO A 135 18.90 43.34 4.95
CA PRO A 135 19.36 42.44 3.90
C PRO A 135 19.14 43.04 2.49
N PRO A 136 19.81 42.50 1.44
CA PRO A 136 19.85 43.12 0.13
C PRO A 136 18.51 43.04 -0.63
N PRO A 137 18.28 43.90 -1.64
CA PRO A 137 17.05 43.95 -2.44
C PRO A 137 16.69 42.66 -3.21
N SER A 138 17.57 41.66 -3.26
CA SER A 138 17.32 40.36 -3.88
C SER A 138 16.27 39.51 -3.15
N TYR A 139 16.01 39.78 -1.86
CA TYR A 139 15.00 39.05 -1.08
C TYR A 139 13.55 39.43 -1.44
N TYR A 140 13.31 40.67 -1.86
CA TYR A 140 11.98 41.16 -2.24
C TYR A 140 11.52 40.68 -3.62
N LYS A 141 12.42 40.12 -4.44
CA LYS A 141 12.04 39.54 -5.75
C LYS A 141 11.38 38.17 -5.66
N VAL A 142 11.60 37.41 -4.59
CA VAL A 142 11.03 36.06 -4.43
C VAL A 142 9.54 36.11 -4.06
N ILE A 143 9.13 37.14 -3.32
CA ILE A 143 7.75 37.30 -2.84
C ILE A 143 6.78 37.67 -3.99
N ASN A 144 7.22 38.49 -4.96
CA ASN A 144 6.38 38.87 -6.10
C ASN A 144 6.25 37.78 -7.17
N SER A 145 7.14 36.79 -7.20
CA SER A 145 7.03 35.65 -8.14
C SER A 145 6.09 34.55 -7.62
N PHE A 146 5.84 34.47 -6.32
CA PHE A 146 4.95 33.47 -5.72
C PHE A 146 3.48 33.89 -5.75
N SER A 147 3.18 35.19 -5.62
CA SER A 147 1.80 35.70 -5.70
C SER A 147 1.24 35.67 -7.13
N GLN A 148 2.08 35.82 -8.16
CA GLN A 148 1.65 35.71 -9.56
C GLN A 148 1.54 34.25 -10.06
N GLY A 149 2.18 33.29 -9.39
CA GLY A 149 2.14 31.86 -9.77
C GLY A 149 0.90 31.09 -9.30
N ILE A 150 0.05 31.69 -8.46
CA ILE A 150 -1.18 31.04 -7.96
C ILE A 150 -2.32 31.12 -9.00
N PHE A 151 -2.21 31.99 -10.01
CA PHE A 151 -3.26 32.17 -11.05
C PHE A 151 -2.73 32.42 -12.46
N SER A 152 -1.67 31.75 -12.93
CA SER A 152 -1.31 31.83 -14.36
C SER A 152 -0.75 30.53 -14.95
N ASP A 153 -1.18 30.25 -16.17
CA ASP A 153 -0.89 29.06 -16.97
C ASP A 153 0.60 28.74 -17.14
N CYS A 154 0.94 27.44 -17.12
CA CYS A 154 2.28 26.93 -17.35
C CYS A 154 2.75 27.18 -18.80
N PRO A 155 3.83 27.94 -19.07
CA PRO A 155 4.23 28.27 -20.43
C PRO A 155 4.89 27.12 -21.23
N LYS A 156 5.02 25.92 -20.64
CA LYS A 156 5.77 24.80 -21.24
C LYS A 156 4.91 23.63 -21.70
N CYS A 157 3.63 23.58 -21.33
CA CYS A 157 2.71 22.55 -21.81
C CYS A 157 1.42 23.22 -22.27
N ASN A 158 1.17 23.17 -23.57
CA ASN A 158 0.00 23.76 -24.22
C ASN A 158 -1.29 22.99 -23.84
N ASN A 159 -1.68 23.08 -22.57
CA ASN A 159 -2.90 22.55 -21.95
C ASN A 159 -3.12 21.02 -21.89
N GLN A 160 -2.16 20.25 -21.33
CA GLN A 160 -2.48 18.91 -20.79
C GLN A 160 -1.72 18.59 -19.48
N LYS A 161 -2.52 18.36 -18.42
CA LYS A 161 -2.27 17.59 -17.17
C LYS A 161 -0.83 17.54 -16.61
N CYS A 162 -0.55 18.33 -15.57
CA CYS A 162 0.51 18.02 -14.60
C CYS A 162 -0.10 17.65 -13.25
N VAL A 163 0.18 16.43 -12.78
CA VAL A 163 -0.17 15.93 -11.45
C VAL A 163 0.90 16.41 -10.47
N PHE A 164 0.48 17.14 -9.44
CA PHE A 164 1.34 17.68 -8.39
C PHE A 164 1.94 16.57 -7.51
N ASN A 165 3.26 16.62 -7.31
CA ASN A 165 4.04 15.66 -6.54
C ASN A 165 4.06 16.05 -5.05
N ALA A 166 3.56 15.19 -4.15
CA ALA A 166 3.37 15.46 -2.72
C ALA A 166 4.69 15.72 -1.96
N ASN A 167 5.85 15.31 -2.49
CA ASN A 167 7.16 15.59 -1.89
C ASN A 167 7.64 17.04 -2.09
N TYR A 168 7.08 17.76 -3.08
CA TYR A 168 7.30 19.20 -3.23
C TYR A 168 6.50 20.01 -2.19
N TYR A 169 5.41 19.45 -1.68
CA TYR A 169 4.54 20.10 -0.69
C TYR A 169 5.17 20.10 0.71
N LYS A 170 5.83 19.01 1.13
CA LYS A 170 6.53 18.95 2.43
C LYS A 170 7.74 19.88 2.53
N SER A 171 8.54 19.98 1.47
CA SER A 171 9.70 20.89 1.42
C SER A 171 9.28 22.35 1.22
N GLY A 172 8.26 22.59 0.39
CA GLY A 172 7.67 23.92 0.17
C GLY A 172 6.97 24.50 1.41
N ILE A 173 6.28 23.66 2.21
CA ILE A 173 5.67 24.10 3.47
C ILE A 173 6.73 24.42 4.54
N HIS A 174 7.81 23.64 4.62
CA HIS A 174 8.91 23.95 5.54
C HIS A 174 9.60 25.26 5.17
N GLN A 175 9.88 25.50 3.89
CA GLN A 175 10.42 26.78 3.41
C GLN A 175 9.43 27.93 3.54
N TYR A 176 8.12 27.70 3.38
CA TYR A 176 7.07 28.69 3.59
C TYR A 176 6.97 29.10 5.07
N VAL A 177 6.98 28.13 5.99
CA VAL A 177 6.95 28.38 7.44
C VAL A 177 8.23 29.10 7.89
N GLU A 178 9.41 28.72 7.38
CA GLU A 178 10.65 29.42 7.72
C GLU A 178 10.73 30.83 7.14
N SER A 179 10.24 31.05 5.91
CA SER A 179 10.21 32.37 5.27
C SER A 179 9.16 33.28 5.91
N VAL A 180 8.00 32.74 6.28
CA VAL A 180 6.95 33.46 7.00
C VAL A 180 7.43 33.82 8.41
N VAL A 181 8.06 32.91 9.14
CA VAL A 181 8.64 33.21 10.47
C VAL A 181 9.77 34.24 10.40
N ALA A 182 10.62 34.21 9.36
CA ALA A 182 11.71 35.18 9.17
C ALA A 182 11.23 36.58 8.73
N VAL A 183 10.09 36.68 8.04
CA VAL A 183 9.46 37.96 7.70
C VAL A 183 8.65 38.51 8.89
N LEU A 184 8.06 37.62 9.70
CA LEU A 184 7.23 37.97 10.87
C LEU A 184 8.00 38.48 12.08
N THR A 185 9.30 38.22 12.20
CA THR A 185 10.15 38.81 13.25
C THR A 185 10.47 40.29 13.03
N HIS A 186 10.14 40.84 11.85
CA HIS A 186 10.44 42.24 11.50
C HIS A 186 9.21 43.14 11.28
N ILE A 187 7.98 42.61 11.33
CA ILE A 187 6.76 43.41 11.12
C ILE A 187 6.02 43.58 12.45
N ASN A 188 5.96 44.82 12.92
CA ASN A 188 5.53 45.21 14.25
C ASN A 188 4.00 45.34 14.39
N ASP A 189 3.22 44.42 13.79
CA ASP A 189 1.76 44.43 13.83
C ASP A 189 1.21 43.09 14.34
N TYR A 190 1.23 42.95 15.66
CA TYR A 190 0.98 41.71 16.42
C TYR A 190 -0.48 41.20 16.45
N LEU A 191 -1.46 41.99 15.97
CA LEU A 191 -2.89 41.71 16.19
C LEU A 191 -3.63 41.05 15.01
N PHE A 192 -3.22 41.28 13.77
CA PHE A 192 -3.94 40.76 12.59
C PHE A 192 -3.41 39.38 12.14
N PHE A 193 -2.10 39.14 12.27
CA PHE A 193 -1.45 37.91 11.77
C PHE A 193 -1.48 36.74 12.76
N SER A 194 -1.66 37.01 14.06
CA SER A 194 -1.89 35.97 15.06
C SER A 194 -3.22 35.24 14.85
N GLY A 195 -4.25 35.93 14.34
CA GLY A 195 -5.51 35.32 13.94
C GLY A 195 -5.38 34.34 12.77
N ILE A 196 -4.51 34.62 11.80
CA ILE A 196 -4.24 33.74 10.65
C ILE A 196 -3.51 32.46 11.09
N ILE A 197 -2.55 32.58 12.02
CA ILE A 197 -1.82 31.43 12.57
C ILE A 197 -2.76 30.55 13.41
N VAL A 198 -3.62 31.16 14.24
CA VAL A 198 -4.64 30.43 15.00
C VAL A 198 -5.66 29.80 14.07
N TYR A 199 -6.11 30.48 13.01
CA TYR A 199 -7.00 29.91 11.99
C TYR A 199 -6.35 28.73 11.27
N ALA A 200 -5.07 28.84 10.87
CA ALA A 200 -4.33 27.76 10.23
C ALA A 200 -4.11 26.57 11.18
N LEU A 201 -3.87 26.81 12.47
CA LEU A 201 -3.79 25.78 13.50
C LEU A 201 -5.15 25.13 13.77
N CYS A 202 -6.23 25.91 13.83
CA CYS A 202 -7.59 25.39 13.97
C CYS A 202 -8.02 24.60 12.74
N LEU A 203 -7.64 25.00 11.53
CA LEU A 203 -7.86 24.25 10.29
C LEU A 203 -7.01 22.98 10.24
N HIS A 204 -5.78 23.03 10.74
CA HIS A 204 -4.93 21.86 10.87
C HIS A 204 -5.54 20.87 11.86
N VAL A 205 -5.87 21.33 13.07
CA VAL A 205 -6.56 20.53 14.09
C VAL A 205 -7.90 20.02 13.58
N HIS A 206 -8.72 20.82 12.88
CA HIS A 206 -9.98 20.38 12.26
C HIS A 206 -9.75 19.34 11.18
N ASN A 207 -8.73 19.46 10.34
CA ASN A 207 -8.39 18.47 9.33
C ASN A 207 -7.82 17.19 9.96
N THR A 208 -7.04 17.30 11.03
CA THR A 208 -6.55 16.17 11.83
C THR A 208 -7.70 15.48 12.57
N TYR A 209 -8.69 16.22 13.09
CA TYR A 209 -9.88 15.69 13.77
C TYR A 209 -10.95 15.15 12.80
N LYS A 210 -11.08 15.72 11.59
CA LYS A 210 -11.86 15.11 10.50
C LYS A 210 -11.21 13.83 9.98
N MET A 211 -9.89 13.71 10.07
CA MET A 211 -9.23 12.42 9.79
C MET A 211 -9.47 11.38 10.88
N THR A 212 -9.85 11.77 12.10
CA THR A 212 -10.30 10.84 13.15
C THR A 212 -11.83 10.70 13.24
N SER A 213 -12.60 11.33 12.34
CA SER A 213 -14.04 11.05 12.24
C SER A 213 -14.25 9.69 11.58
N SER A 214 -14.35 8.62 12.38
CA SER A 214 -14.76 7.27 11.97
C SER A 214 -14.17 6.85 10.61
N GLU A 215 -12.89 6.45 10.56
CA GLU A 215 -12.41 5.69 9.41
C GLU A 215 -13.35 4.49 9.23
N GLN A 216 -14.08 4.47 8.11
CA GLN A 216 -14.97 3.36 7.79
C GLN A 216 -14.11 2.10 7.70
N LEU A 217 -14.48 1.07 8.47
CA LEU A 217 -13.78 -0.22 8.47
C LEU A 217 -13.63 -0.74 7.04
N LYS A 218 -12.39 -1.08 6.66
CA LYS A 218 -12.08 -1.55 5.31
C LYS A 218 -12.66 -2.95 5.10
N LYS A 219 -13.37 -3.15 3.99
CA LYS A 219 -13.97 -4.44 3.63
C LYS A 219 -13.08 -5.22 2.68
N ILE A 220 -12.96 -6.52 2.90
CA ILE A 220 -12.10 -7.41 2.11
C ILE A 220 -12.96 -8.51 1.48
N THR A 221 -12.66 -8.80 0.21
CA THR A 221 -13.25 -9.94 -0.50
C THR A 221 -12.16 -10.81 -1.11
N VAL A 222 -12.19 -12.10 -0.81
CA VAL A 222 -11.42 -13.14 -1.49
C VAL A 222 -12.21 -13.66 -2.67
N ILE A 223 -11.72 -13.42 -3.88
CA ILE A 223 -12.33 -13.85 -5.14
C ILE A 223 -11.73 -15.20 -5.53
N GLY A 224 -12.31 -16.27 -4.98
CA GLY A 224 -11.92 -17.66 -5.24
C GLY A 224 -11.97 -18.54 -4.00
N SER A 225 -12.48 -19.76 -4.15
CA SER A 225 -12.68 -20.75 -3.07
C SER A 225 -12.00 -22.09 -3.35
N GLY A 226 -10.98 -22.11 -4.21
CA GLY A 226 -10.13 -23.29 -4.39
C GLY A 226 -9.19 -23.50 -3.20
N ASN A 227 -8.30 -24.49 -3.27
CA ASN A 227 -7.37 -24.85 -2.18
C ASN A 227 -6.61 -23.61 -1.64
N TRP A 228 -5.94 -22.86 -2.52
CA TRP A 228 -5.23 -21.63 -2.15
C TRP A 228 -6.18 -20.48 -1.75
N GLY A 229 -7.37 -20.41 -2.35
CA GLY A 229 -8.37 -19.38 -2.01
C GLY A 229 -8.93 -19.54 -0.60
N THR A 230 -9.19 -20.78 -0.19
CA THR A 230 -9.59 -21.09 1.19
C THR A 230 -8.45 -20.88 2.17
N THR A 231 -7.23 -21.29 1.82
CA THR A 231 -6.03 -21.08 2.66
C THR A 231 -5.82 -19.59 2.96
N ILE A 232 -5.85 -18.73 1.93
CA ILE A 232 -5.66 -17.29 2.15
C ILE A 232 -6.85 -16.66 2.88
N ALA A 233 -8.07 -17.17 2.69
CA ALA A 233 -9.24 -16.72 3.45
C ALA A 233 -9.14 -17.09 4.94
N ILE A 234 -8.58 -18.26 5.27
CA ILE A 234 -8.26 -18.63 6.67
C ILE A 234 -7.27 -17.62 7.25
N HIS A 235 -6.14 -17.41 6.58
CA HIS A 235 -5.07 -16.53 7.03
C HIS A 235 -5.56 -15.08 7.25
N ILE A 236 -6.22 -14.50 6.25
CA ILE A 236 -6.76 -13.13 6.34
C ILE A 236 -7.90 -13.07 7.35
N GLY A 237 -8.75 -14.10 7.41
CA GLY A 237 -9.88 -14.16 8.34
C GLY A 237 -9.43 -14.13 9.79
N GLU A 238 -8.37 -14.86 10.13
CA GLU A 238 -7.71 -14.78 11.44
C GLU A 238 -7.11 -13.39 11.68
N LYS A 239 -6.39 -12.84 10.70
CA LYS A 239 -5.72 -11.54 10.86
C LYS A 239 -6.69 -10.38 11.08
N VAL A 240 -7.81 -10.37 10.35
CA VAL A 240 -8.88 -9.37 10.49
C VAL A 240 -9.49 -9.37 11.89
N ARG A 241 -9.54 -10.51 12.58
CA ARG A 241 -10.01 -10.59 13.98
C ARG A 241 -9.09 -9.86 14.96
N GLU A 242 -7.80 -9.75 14.65
CA GLU A 242 -6.83 -9.01 15.44
C GLU A 242 -6.93 -7.50 15.18
N LEU A 243 -7.41 -7.10 14.00
CA LEU A 243 -7.39 -5.72 13.49
C LEU A 243 -8.79 -5.08 13.47
N LYS A 244 -9.53 -5.24 14.57
CA LYS A 244 -10.97 -4.90 14.67
C LYS A 244 -11.29 -3.43 14.41
N ASP A 245 -10.36 -2.54 14.72
CA ASP A 245 -10.54 -1.10 14.57
C ASP A 245 -10.23 -0.61 13.14
N LYS A 246 -9.74 -1.49 12.26
CA LYS A 246 -9.30 -1.14 10.89
C LYS A 246 -10.10 -1.85 9.79
N TYR A 247 -10.59 -3.06 10.05
CA TYR A 247 -11.25 -3.90 9.05
C TYR A 247 -12.60 -4.42 9.49
N ASP A 248 -13.51 -4.53 8.54
CA ASP A 248 -14.81 -5.16 8.74
C ASP A 248 -14.56 -6.62 9.12
N GLN A 249 -15.19 -7.07 10.19
CA GLN A 249 -14.97 -8.42 10.70
C GLN A 249 -15.48 -9.48 9.72
N LYS A 250 -16.44 -9.14 8.87
CA LYS A 250 -16.98 -10.04 7.85
C LYS A 250 -16.06 -10.06 6.62
N LEU A 251 -15.27 -11.14 6.49
CA LEU A 251 -14.49 -11.42 5.29
C LEU A 251 -15.37 -12.15 4.27
N MET A 252 -15.61 -11.56 3.11
CA MET A 252 -16.35 -12.24 2.05
C MET A 252 -15.42 -13.18 1.26
N MET A 253 -15.85 -14.40 0.98
CA MET A 253 -15.17 -15.32 0.06
C MET A 253 -16.13 -15.70 -1.05
N TRP A 254 -15.85 -15.25 -2.27
CA TRP A 254 -16.62 -15.70 -3.43
C TRP A 254 -16.34 -17.17 -3.71
N CYS A 255 -17.40 -17.97 -3.64
CA CYS A 255 -17.36 -19.39 -3.91
C CYS A 255 -18.33 -19.70 -5.04
N LYS A 256 -17.80 -19.96 -6.24
CA LYS A 256 -18.63 -20.39 -7.37
C LYS A 256 -19.48 -21.59 -6.94
N GLU A 257 -20.80 -21.49 -7.14
CA GLU A 257 -21.70 -22.48 -6.57
C GLU A 257 -21.52 -23.85 -7.21
N GLU A 258 -21.43 -24.86 -6.34
CA GLU A 258 -21.29 -26.27 -6.72
C GLU A 258 -22.18 -27.13 -5.83
N THR A 259 -22.87 -28.09 -6.44
CA THR A 259 -23.67 -29.09 -5.71
C THR A 259 -22.79 -30.29 -5.40
N LEU A 260 -22.66 -30.59 -4.10
CA LEU A 260 -21.93 -31.74 -3.59
C LEU A 260 -22.72 -33.04 -3.80
N GLU A 261 -22.05 -34.19 -3.67
CA GLU A 261 -22.68 -35.51 -3.88
C GLU A 261 -23.88 -35.76 -2.96
N ASN A 262 -23.87 -35.15 -1.76
CA ASN A 262 -24.96 -35.20 -0.80
C ASN A 262 -26.13 -34.24 -1.10
N GLY A 263 -26.09 -33.54 -2.25
CA GLY A 263 -27.12 -32.59 -2.69
C GLY A 263 -27.03 -31.21 -2.06
N LYS A 264 -26.16 -30.98 -1.06
CA LYS A 264 -25.95 -29.67 -0.45
C LYS A 264 -25.15 -28.76 -1.38
N LYS A 265 -25.36 -27.45 -1.27
CA LYS A 265 -24.49 -26.46 -1.91
C LYS A 265 -23.19 -26.31 -1.14
N LEU A 266 -22.07 -26.14 -1.86
CA LEU A 266 -20.76 -25.98 -1.25
C LEU A 266 -20.72 -24.72 -0.35
N THR A 267 -21.38 -23.64 -0.76
CA THR A 267 -21.46 -22.40 0.03
C THR A 267 -22.18 -22.61 1.37
N GLU A 268 -23.29 -23.35 1.36
CA GLU A 268 -24.05 -23.74 2.56
C GLU A 268 -23.18 -24.58 3.50
N VAL A 269 -22.47 -25.58 2.96
CA VAL A 269 -21.55 -26.41 3.75
C VAL A 269 -20.42 -25.59 4.37
N ILE A 270 -19.78 -24.71 3.62
CA ILE A 270 -18.70 -23.85 4.14
C ILE A 270 -19.23 -22.94 5.25
N ASN A 271 -20.41 -22.34 5.09
CA ASN A 271 -20.98 -21.43 6.08
C ASN A 271 -21.51 -22.16 7.33
N GLU A 272 -22.00 -23.40 7.21
CA GLU A 272 -22.50 -24.21 8.33
C GLU A 272 -21.38 -24.92 9.10
N GLN A 273 -20.43 -25.50 8.38
CA GLN A 273 -19.41 -26.39 8.94
C GLN A 273 -18.07 -25.68 9.13
N HIS A 274 -17.90 -24.50 8.54
CA HIS A 274 -16.65 -23.76 8.55
C HIS A 274 -15.48 -24.61 8.04
N GLU A 275 -15.70 -25.34 6.95
CA GLU A 275 -14.70 -26.18 6.29
C GLU A 275 -14.99 -26.25 4.78
N ASN A 276 -13.96 -26.18 3.95
CA ASN A 276 -14.08 -26.43 2.52
C ASN A 276 -13.72 -27.89 2.22
N ILE A 277 -14.67 -28.79 2.50
CA ILE A 277 -14.49 -30.24 2.40
C ILE A 277 -14.05 -30.73 1.01
N LYS A 278 -14.23 -29.92 -0.04
CA LYS A 278 -13.86 -30.27 -1.41
C LYS A 278 -12.44 -29.87 -1.76
N TYR A 279 -12.02 -28.66 -1.38
CA TYR A 279 -10.77 -28.07 -1.87
C TYR A 279 -9.68 -27.95 -0.82
N LEU A 280 -10.03 -27.91 0.46
CA LEU A 280 -9.09 -27.87 1.58
C LEU A 280 -9.72 -28.62 2.78
N PRO A 281 -9.86 -29.96 2.69
CA PRO A 281 -10.45 -30.74 3.76
C PRO A 281 -9.58 -30.70 5.02
N HIS A 282 -10.21 -30.86 6.17
CA HIS A 282 -9.63 -30.90 7.52
C HIS A 282 -9.12 -29.57 8.08
N GLU A 283 -9.17 -28.49 7.28
CA GLU A 283 -8.79 -27.15 7.73
C GLU A 283 -10.00 -26.32 8.15
N ARG A 284 -9.97 -25.80 9.38
CA ARG A 284 -11.06 -25.00 9.92
C ARG A 284 -10.99 -23.56 9.40
N ILE A 285 -12.06 -23.14 8.73
CA ILE A 285 -12.29 -21.78 8.29
C ILE A 285 -12.75 -20.93 9.50
N PRO A 286 -12.22 -19.71 9.70
CA PRO A 286 -12.72 -18.83 10.75
C PRO A 286 -14.19 -18.46 10.51
N ASP A 287 -15.02 -18.53 11.55
CA ASP A 287 -16.46 -18.21 11.52
C ASP A 287 -16.83 -16.80 10.98
N ASN A 288 -15.86 -15.90 10.82
CA ASN A 288 -16.06 -14.57 10.25
C ASN A 288 -15.83 -14.51 8.72
N VAL A 289 -15.41 -15.62 8.12
CA VAL A 289 -15.32 -15.81 6.68
C VAL A 289 -16.67 -16.33 6.17
N VAL A 290 -17.26 -15.64 5.21
CA VAL A 290 -18.58 -15.95 4.67
C VAL A 290 -18.48 -16.30 3.20
N ALA A 291 -18.84 -17.54 2.86
CA ALA A 291 -18.93 -18.01 1.48
C ALA A 291 -20.18 -17.42 0.79
N GLU A 292 -19.98 -16.79 -0.37
CA GLU A 292 -21.02 -16.13 -1.14
C GLU A 292 -21.00 -16.63 -2.60
N PRO A 293 -22.09 -17.21 -3.13
CA PRO A 293 -22.15 -17.68 -4.50
C PRO A 293 -22.23 -16.57 -5.55
N ASP A 294 -22.87 -15.44 -5.22
CA ASP A 294 -23.00 -14.34 -6.17
C ASP A 294 -21.75 -13.46 -6.19
N LEU A 295 -21.08 -13.43 -7.34
CA LEU A 295 -19.85 -12.67 -7.52
C LEU A 295 -20.06 -11.17 -7.24
N CYS A 296 -21.18 -10.57 -7.65
CA CYS A 296 -21.40 -9.14 -7.50
C CYS A 296 -21.72 -8.78 -6.04
N ALA A 297 -22.48 -9.62 -5.34
CA ALA A 297 -22.77 -9.49 -3.91
C ALA A 297 -21.50 -9.63 -3.08
N SER A 298 -20.61 -10.56 -3.44
CA SER A 298 -19.37 -10.82 -2.69
C SER A 298 -18.42 -9.63 -2.65
N VAL A 299 -18.39 -8.80 -3.71
CA VAL A 299 -17.49 -7.64 -3.83
C VAL A 299 -18.14 -6.31 -3.46
N LYS A 300 -19.42 -6.33 -3.06
CA LYS A 300 -20.18 -5.12 -2.79
C LYS A 300 -19.51 -4.32 -1.67
N ASP A 301 -19.19 -3.06 -1.97
CA ASP A 301 -18.51 -2.12 -1.07
C ASP A 301 -17.12 -2.56 -0.60
N ALA A 302 -16.52 -3.59 -1.21
CA ALA A 302 -15.18 -4.05 -0.85
C ALA A 302 -14.11 -3.00 -1.20
N ASP A 303 -13.18 -2.76 -0.27
CA ASP A 303 -12.01 -1.90 -0.45
C ASP A 303 -10.82 -2.69 -1.01
N ILE A 304 -10.75 -3.99 -0.69
CA ILE A 304 -9.62 -4.85 -1.02
C ILE A 304 -10.13 -6.12 -1.69
N LEU A 305 -9.66 -6.39 -2.91
CA LEU A 305 -10.04 -7.55 -3.70
C LEU A 305 -8.85 -8.51 -3.86
N ILE A 306 -8.91 -9.68 -3.22
CA ILE A 306 -7.87 -10.72 -3.33
C ILE A 306 -8.26 -11.69 -4.45
N PHE A 307 -7.64 -11.60 -5.61
CA PHE A 307 -7.90 -12.49 -6.74
C PHE A 307 -7.11 -13.79 -6.61
N VAL A 308 -7.83 -14.92 -6.51
CA VAL A 308 -7.24 -16.25 -6.28
C VAL A 308 -8.06 -17.35 -6.98
N ILE A 309 -8.25 -17.16 -8.28
CA ILE A 309 -8.94 -18.11 -9.17
C ILE A 309 -7.99 -18.69 -10.21
N PRO A 310 -8.31 -19.84 -10.83
CA PRO A 310 -7.55 -20.32 -11.98
C PRO A 310 -7.49 -19.26 -13.08
N HIS A 311 -6.29 -19.05 -13.64
CA HIS A 311 -6.01 -17.91 -14.52
C HIS A 311 -6.97 -17.85 -15.72
N GLN A 312 -7.41 -18.98 -16.27
CA GLN A 312 -8.35 -19.02 -17.40
C GLN A 312 -9.71 -18.32 -17.12
N PHE A 313 -10.08 -18.14 -15.85
CA PHE A 313 -11.36 -17.51 -15.48
C PHE A 313 -11.26 -15.99 -15.25
N VAL A 314 -10.07 -15.40 -15.14
CA VAL A 314 -9.92 -14.00 -14.73
C VAL A 314 -10.58 -13.02 -15.68
N LYS A 315 -10.38 -13.16 -17.00
CA LYS A 315 -10.99 -12.26 -18.00
C LYS A 315 -12.52 -12.24 -17.87
N LYS A 316 -13.13 -13.42 -17.70
CA LYS A 316 -14.59 -13.58 -17.52
C LYS A 316 -15.07 -13.00 -16.17
N THR A 317 -14.32 -13.20 -15.10
CA THR A 317 -14.62 -12.65 -13.78
C THR A 317 -14.53 -11.12 -13.78
N CYS A 318 -13.47 -10.55 -14.34
CA CYS A 318 -13.30 -9.10 -14.46
C CYS A 318 -14.40 -8.46 -15.31
N ALA A 319 -14.80 -9.11 -16.41
CA ALA A 319 -15.91 -8.61 -17.24
C ALA A 319 -17.23 -8.52 -16.46
N GLN A 320 -17.51 -9.47 -15.57
CA GLN A 320 -18.72 -9.46 -14.73
C GLN A 320 -18.68 -8.37 -13.64
N LEU A 321 -17.48 -8.04 -13.16
CA LEU A 321 -17.24 -7.04 -12.10
C LEU A 321 -17.09 -5.61 -12.62
N LYS A 322 -16.95 -5.42 -13.94
CA LYS A 322 -16.80 -4.10 -14.55
C LYS A 322 -17.93 -3.17 -14.10
N ASN A 323 -17.56 -2.00 -13.57
CA ASN A 323 -18.46 -0.97 -13.03
C ASN A 323 -19.31 -1.42 -11.81
N LYS A 324 -18.96 -2.51 -11.13
CA LYS A 324 -19.67 -3.02 -9.94
C LYS A 324 -18.82 -3.06 -8.67
N ILE A 325 -17.60 -2.57 -8.75
CA ILE A 325 -16.67 -2.49 -7.62
C ILE A 325 -16.56 -1.03 -7.14
N LYS A 326 -16.12 -0.85 -5.89
CA LYS A 326 -15.83 0.48 -5.35
C LYS A 326 -14.70 1.13 -6.18
N PRO A 327 -14.84 2.37 -6.67
CA PRO A 327 -13.79 3.01 -7.49
C PRO A 327 -12.47 3.23 -6.74
N THR A 328 -12.51 3.27 -5.40
CA THR A 328 -11.32 3.41 -4.54
C THR A 328 -10.73 2.07 -4.13
N ALA A 329 -11.29 0.94 -4.58
CA ALA A 329 -10.76 -0.36 -4.25
C ALA A 329 -9.40 -0.59 -4.93
N PHE A 330 -8.61 -1.48 -4.35
CA PHE A 330 -7.44 -2.06 -5.01
C PHE A 330 -7.49 -3.58 -4.97
N ALA A 331 -6.71 -4.21 -5.83
CA ALA A 331 -6.62 -5.65 -5.96
C ALA A 331 -5.24 -6.19 -5.58
N VAL A 332 -5.20 -7.44 -5.15
CA VAL A 332 -3.99 -8.25 -5.04
C VAL A 332 -4.23 -9.56 -5.77
N THR A 333 -3.47 -9.83 -6.82
CA THR A 333 -3.53 -11.13 -7.52
C THR A 333 -2.55 -12.11 -6.91
N LEU A 334 -3.05 -13.29 -6.53
CA LEU A 334 -2.28 -14.45 -6.09
C LEU A 334 -2.21 -15.52 -7.20
N ILE A 335 -2.60 -15.13 -8.42
CA ILE A 335 -2.80 -16.03 -9.57
C ILE A 335 -1.48 -16.16 -10.33
N LYS A 336 -0.95 -17.39 -10.37
CA LYS A 336 0.26 -17.74 -11.12
C LYS A 336 -0.10 -18.11 -12.56
N GLY A 337 0.37 -17.32 -13.51
CA GLY A 337 0.14 -17.52 -14.95
C GLY A 337 0.01 -16.19 -15.69
N PHE A 338 -0.06 -16.26 -17.01
CA PHE A 338 -0.20 -15.09 -17.89
C PHE A 338 -0.84 -15.55 -19.22
N TYR A 339 -1.16 -14.59 -20.07
CA TYR A 339 -1.73 -14.84 -21.40
C TYR A 339 -0.80 -14.34 -22.49
N LEU A 340 -0.89 -14.92 -23.68
CA LEU A 340 -0.55 -14.23 -24.90
C LEU A 340 -1.76 -13.39 -25.34
N ASP A 341 -1.54 -12.09 -25.56
CA ASP A 341 -2.56 -11.24 -26.16
C ASP A 341 -2.64 -11.54 -27.67
N GLU A 342 -3.81 -11.96 -28.13
CA GLU A 342 -3.97 -12.43 -29.52
C GLU A 342 -3.84 -11.30 -30.56
N GLU A 343 -4.06 -10.05 -30.18
CA GLU A 343 -3.98 -8.89 -31.08
C GLU A 343 -2.55 -8.35 -31.16
N THR A 344 -1.95 -8.11 -29.99
CA THR A 344 -0.61 -7.49 -29.88
C THR A 344 0.52 -8.51 -29.99
N LYS A 345 0.21 -9.81 -29.82
CA LYS A 345 1.20 -10.89 -29.71
C LYS A 345 2.22 -10.65 -28.59
N GLU A 346 1.84 -9.87 -27.59
CA GLU A 346 2.66 -9.58 -26.41
C GLU A 346 2.14 -10.32 -25.19
N LEU A 347 3.01 -10.44 -24.20
CA LEU A 347 2.69 -11.02 -22.91
C LEU A 347 1.70 -10.10 -22.16
N LEU A 348 0.62 -10.69 -21.68
CA LEU A 348 -0.40 -10.01 -20.89
C LEU A 348 -0.52 -10.67 -19.52
N LEU A 349 -0.16 -9.92 -18.49
CA LEU A 349 -0.15 -10.41 -17.11
C LEU A 349 -1.54 -10.33 -16.46
N VAL A 350 -1.79 -11.14 -15.43
CA VAL A 350 -3.08 -11.16 -14.73
C VAL A 350 -3.34 -9.83 -14.01
N SER A 351 -2.32 -9.26 -13.36
CA SER A 351 -2.41 -7.93 -12.74
C SER A 351 -2.79 -6.83 -13.75
N GLN A 352 -2.25 -6.90 -14.98
CA GLN A 352 -2.56 -5.98 -16.06
C GLN A 352 -4.01 -6.15 -16.55
N VAL A 353 -4.49 -7.40 -16.69
CA VAL A 353 -5.89 -7.68 -17.03
C VAL A 353 -6.84 -7.09 -16.01
N ILE A 354 -6.57 -7.32 -14.71
CA ILE A 354 -7.39 -6.79 -13.61
C ILE A 354 -7.38 -5.26 -13.64
N LYS A 355 -6.18 -4.65 -13.66
CA LYS A 355 -6.00 -3.19 -13.69
C LYS A 355 -6.73 -2.55 -14.87
N LYS A 356 -6.54 -3.06 -16.09
CA LYS A 356 -7.14 -2.50 -17.32
C LYS A 356 -8.66 -2.65 -17.35
N THR A 357 -9.17 -3.80 -16.91
CA THR A 357 -10.60 -4.12 -17.01
C THR A 357 -11.43 -3.43 -15.93
N LEU A 358 -10.88 -3.36 -14.71
CA LEU A 358 -11.59 -2.86 -13.53
C LEU A 358 -11.20 -1.41 -13.16
N ASN A 359 -10.17 -0.85 -13.79
CA ASN A 359 -9.68 0.51 -13.55
C ASN A 359 -9.29 0.76 -12.07
N ILE A 360 -8.57 -0.19 -11.47
CA ILE A 360 -8.05 -0.13 -10.09
C ILE A 360 -6.57 -0.52 -10.04
N HIS A 361 -5.87 -0.16 -8.97
CA HIS A 361 -4.53 -0.66 -8.71
C HIS A 361 -4.55 -2.17 -8.47
N CYS A 362 -3.52 -2.89 -8.93
CA CYS A 362 -3.36 -4.32 -8.69
C CYS A 362 -1.91 -4.61 -8.30
N LEU A 363 -1.73 -5.16 -7.10
CA LEU A 363 -0.48 -5.76 -6.64
C LEU A 363 -0.48 -7.23 -7.02
N CYS A 364 0.68 -7.89 -6.95
CA CYS A 364 0.78 -9.34 -7.09
C CYS A 364 1.50 -9.95 -5.88
N LEU A 365 1.13 -11.17 -5.48
CA LEU A 365 1.83 -11.95 -4.45
C LEU A 365 2.19 -13.32 -5.02
N MET A 366 3.49 -13.60 -5.06
CA MET A 366 4.05 -14.85 -5.58
C MET A 366 5.09 -15.40 -4.61
N GLY A 367 5.22 -16.71 -4.50
CA GLY A 367 6.19 -17.32 -3.59
C GLY A 367 6.05 -18.84 -3.47
N ALA A 368 6.98 -19.44 -2.73
CA ALA A 368 6.95 -20.85 -2.36
C ALA A 368 5.88 -21.09 -1.28
N ASN A 369 4.62 -21.15 -1.69
CA ASN A 369 3.46 -21.21 -0.78
C ASN A 369 2.60 -22.44 -1.09
N ILE A 370 2.96 -23.59 -0.52
CA ILE A 370 2.13 -24.80 -0.59
C ILE A 370 0.93 -24.59 0.34
N ALA A 371 -0.27 -24.69 -0.24
CA ALA A 371 -1.49 -24.26 0.44
C ALA A 371 -1.76 -24.98 1.78
N HIS A 372 -1.59 -26.31 1.83
CA HIS A 372 -1.75 -27.06 3.08
C HIS A 372 -0.75 -26.62 4.17
N GLU A 373 0.52 -26.43 3.82
CA GLU A 373 1.55 -25.98 4.77
C GLU A 373 1.22 -24.60 5.35
N VAL A 374 0.72 -23.69 4.50
CA VAL A 374 0.30 -22.35 4.96
C VAL A 374 -0.94 -22.43 5.86
N ALA A 375 -1.92 -23.29 5.55
CA ALA A 375 -3.09 -23.50 6.40
C ALA A 375 -2.70 -24.08 7.78
N GLU A 376 -1.74 -25.01 7.79
CA GLU A 376 -1.13 -25.59 8.99
C GLU A 376 -0.19 -24.63 9.74
N LYS A 377 -0.03 -23.39 9.27
CA LYS A 377 0.83 -22.35 9.84
C LYS A 377 2.31 -22.73 9.87
N VAL A 378 2.74 -23.59 8.94
CA VAL A 378 4.14 -23.86 8.69
C VAL A 378 4.77 -22.62 8.06
N PHE A 379 6.02 -22.34 8.45
CA PHE A 379 6.75 -21.17 7.98
C PHE A 379 6.86 -21.16 6.45
N CYS A 380 6.49 -20.03 5.84
CA CYS A 380 6.73 -19.74 4.44
C CYS A 380 7.03 -18.25 4.22
N GLU A 381 7.47 -17.93 3.01
CA GLU A 381 7.77 -16.57 2.58
C GLU A 381 7.08 -16.28 1.24
N ALA A 382 6.74 -15.03 0.97
CA ALA A 382 6.32 -14.59 -0.36
C ALA A 382 6.87 -13.21 -0.72
N THR A 383 6.88 -12.96 -2.02
CA THR A 383 7.30 -11.70 -2.62
C THR A 383 6.06 -10.99 -3.18
N VAL A 384 5.89 -9.74 -2.79
CA VAL A 384 4.81 -8.86 -3.24
C VAL A 384 5.35 -7.84 -4.22
N GLY A 385 4.76 -7.80 -5.41
CA GLY A 385 4.99 -6.76 -6.40
C GLY A 385 4.08 -5.56 -6.13
N SER A 386 4.65 -4.41 -5.84
CA SER A 386 3.91 -3.16 -5.63
C SER A 386 4.77 -1.93 -5.93
N ARG A 387 4.15 -0.92 -6.55
CA ARG A 387 4.73 0.43 -6.74
C ARG A 387 4.08 1.48 -5.84
N ASP A 388 3.20 1.06 -4.94
CA ASP A 388 2.40 1.92 -4.08
C ASP A 388 2.63 1.55 -2.62
N ASP A 389 3.31 2.43 -1.89
CA ASP A 389 3.67 2.21 -0.49
C ASP A 389 2.43 2.09 0.41
N ASN A 390 1.35 2.82 0.11
CA ASN A 390 0.13 2.77 0.94
C ASN A 390 -0.55 1.41 0.82
N HIS A 391 -0.72 0.90 -0.40
CA HIS A 391 -1.26 -0.43 -0.62
C HIS A 391 -0.32 -1.52 -0.09
N SER A 392 0.99 -1.31 -0.17
CA SER A 392 1.99 -2.25 0.35
C SER A 392 1.86 -2.43 1.87
N GLU A 393 1.71 -1.35 2.62
CA GLU A 393 1.53 -1.42 4.07
C GLU A 393 0.22 -2.09 4.48
N ILE A 394 -0.86 -1.87 3.72
CA ILE A 394 -2.13 -2.59 3.94
C ILE A 394 -1.95 -4.09 3.71
N VAL A 395 -1.29 -4.50 2.63
CA VAL A 395 -1.03 -5.92 2.34
C VAL A 395 -0.10 -6.53 3.39
N ARG A 396 0.92 -5.80 3.84
CA ARG A 396 1.81 -6.22 4.92
C ARG A 396 1.01 -6.48 6.19
N GLU A 397 0.17 -5.53 6.60
CA GLU A 397 -0.65 -5.66 7.80
C GLU A 397 -1.59 -6.88 7.75
N LEU A 398 -2.13 -7.21 6.58
CA LEU A 398 -3.08 -8.31 6.39
C LEU A 398 -2.45 -9.69 6.27
N ILE A 399 -1.20 -9.79 5.79
CA ILE A 399 -0.61 -11.08 5.41
C ILE A 399 0.72 -11.36 6.13
N ASP A 400 1.51 -10.35 6.46
CA ASP A 400 2.84 -10.54 7.06
C ASP A 400 2.72 -10.98 8.54
N THR A 401 3.03 -12.25 8.80
CA THR A 401 3.01 -12.86 10.14
C THR A 401 4.32 -13.63 10.39
N PRO A 402 4.63 -14.05 11.63
CA PRO A 402 5.84 -14.84 11.90
C PRO A 402 5.99 -16.10 11.03
N ASN A 403 4.87 -16.72 10.63
CA ASN A 403 4.85 -17.93 9.80
C ASN A 403 4.61 -17.64 8.30
N PHE A 404 4.31 -16.39 7.93
CA PHE A 404 4.14 -15.98 6.54
C PHE A 404 4.80 -14.63 6.31
N ARG A 405 6.09 -14.62 5.97
CA ARG A 405 6.89 -13.39 5.83
C ARG A 405 6.78 -12.80 4.43
N LEU A 406 6.65 -11.47 4.34
CA LEU A 406 6.54 -10.78 3.05
C LEU A 406 7.74 -9.87 2.74
N ARG A 407 8.24 -9.98 1.53
CA ARG A 407 9.19 -9.04 0.90
C ARG A 407 8.50 -8.27 -0.21
N PHE A 408 8.82 -6.98 -0.37
CA PHE A 408 8.15 -6.10 -1.31
C PHE A 408 9.15 -5.55 -2.32
N TYR A 409 8.77 -5.56 -3.59
CA TYR A 409 9.59 -5.10 -4.71
C TYR A 409 8.73 -4.34 -5.72
N PRO A 410 9.28 -3.34 -6.43
CA PRO A 410 8.56 -2.59 -7.46
C PRO A 410 8.36 -3.36 -8.78
N ASP A 411 9.08 -4.47 -8.96
CA ASP A 411 9.13 -5.30 -10.17
C ASP A 411 7.92 -6.24 -10.34
N ILE A 412 6.71 -5.68 -10.37
CA ILE A 412 5.44 -6.43 -10.48
C ILE A 412 5.47 -7.44 -11.64
N GLU A 413 5.91 -6.98 -12.80
CA GLU A 413 5.92 -7.76 -14.04
C GLU A 413 6.82 -8.99 -13.90
N ILE A 414 8.00 -8.84 -13.30
CA ILE A 414 8.96 -9.94 -13.14
C ILE A 414 8.47 -10.95 -12.11
N ILE A 415 7.98 -10.48 -10.97
CA ILE A 415 7.45 -11.34 -9.90
C ILE A 415 6.34 -12.23 -10.45
N GLU A 416 5.43 -11.65 -11.24
CA GLU A 416 4.31 -12.38 -11.83
C GLU A 416 4.74 -13.34 -12.96
N ILE A 417 5.69 -12.93 -13.80
CA ILE A 417 6.28 -13.81 -14.83
C ILE A 417 6.94 -15.03 -14.20
N LEU A 418 7.76 -14.84 -13.15
CA LEU A 418 8.44 -15.93 -12.45
C LEU A 418 7.43 -16.94 -11.88
N GLY A 419 6.35 -16.44 -11.26
CA GLY A 419 5.26 -17.28 -10.74
C GLY A 419 4.59 -18.13 -11.83
N GLY A 420 4.45 -17.60 -13.04
CA GLY A 420 3.95 -18.34 -14.21
C GLY A 420 4.95 -19.39 -14.71
N LEU A 421 6.19 -18.99 -14.98
CA LEU A 421 7.20 -19.84 -15.63
C LEU A 421 7.68 -21.02 -14.80
N LYS A 422 7.71 -20.88 -13.46
CA LYS A 422 8.23 -21.92 -12.56
C LYS A 422 7.57 -23.29 -12.76
N ASN A 423 6.28 -23.32 -13.13
CA ASN A 423 5.55 -24.56 -13.40
C ASN A 423 6.04 -25.28 -14.67
N VAL A 424 6.57 -24.55 -15.66
CA VAL A 424 7.15 -25.13 -16.88
C VAL A 424 8.46 -25.83 -16.53
N ILE A 425 9.32 -25.19 -15.73
CA ILE A 425 10.57 -25.80 -15.29
C ILE A 425 10.31 -26.96 -14.32
N ALA A 426 9.28 -26.86 -13.47
CA ALA A 426 8.85 -27.97 -12.61
C ALA A 426 8.41 -29.22 -13.41
N MET A 427 7.88 -29.07 -14.63
CA MET A 427 7.64 -30.22 -15.51
C MET A 427 8.95 -30.80 -16.06
N CYS A 428 9.89 -29.95 -16.49
CA CYS A 428 11.21 -30.39 -16.98
C CYS A 428 11.95 -31.21 -15.92
N ALA A 429 11.83 -30.75 -14.68
CA ALA A 429 12.20 -31.44 -13.47
C ALA A 429 11.56 -32.85 -13.36
N GLY A 430 10.26 -32.96 -13.54
CA GLY A 430 9.53 -34.23 -13.53
C GLY A 430 9.96 -35.16 -14.66
N PHE A 431 10.13 -34.65 -15.88
CA PHE A 431 10.63 -35.43 -17.01
C PHE A 431 12.00 -36.05 -16.71
N ALA A 432 12.92 -35.27 -16.14
CA ALA A 432 14.24 -35.73 -15.76
C ALA A 432 14.17 -36.88 -14.73
N ASP A 433 13.35 -36.73 -13.69
CA ASP A 433 13.23 -37.76 -12.64
C ASP A 433 12.50 -39.01 -13.13
N GLY A 434 11.51 -38.89 -14.02
CA GLY A 434 10.86 -40.05 -14.64
C GLY A 434 11.77 -40.82 -15.59
N LEU A 435 12.81 -40.18 -16.13
CA LEU A 435 13.88 -40.82 -16.90
C LEU A 435 15.00 -41.42 -16.03
N ASN A 436 14.89 -41.32 -14.70
CA ASN A 436 15.90 -41.79 -13.74
C ASN A 436 17.31 -41.22 -14.00
N VAL A 437 17.41 -39.94 -14.38
CA VAL A 437 18.73 -39.29 -14.53
C VAL A 437 19.37 -39.01 -13.16
N GLY A 438 20.70 -38.88 -13.14
CA GLY A 438 21.41 -38.54 -11.90
C GLY A 438 21.20 -37.09 -11.43
N PHE A 439 21.49 -36.83 -10.14
CA PHE A 439 21.31 -35.51 -9.51
C PHE A 439 22.04 -34.37 -10.23
N ASN A 440 23.21 -34.61 -10.83
CA ASN A 440 23.94 -33.59 -11.58
C ASN A 440 23.16 -33.11 -12.81
N THR A 441 22.60 -34.03 -13.57
CA THR A 441 21.76 -33.72 -14.73
C THR A 441 20.48 -33.02 -14.28
N ARG A 442 19.89 -33.50 -13.19
CA ARG A 442 18.67 -32.91 -12.61
C ARG A 442 18.89 -31.46 -12.17
N ALA A 443 20.03 -31.16 -11.56
CA ALA A 443 20.43 -29.81 -11.18
C ALA A 443 20.72 -28.93 -12.41
N ALA A 444 21.32 -29.49 -13.47
CA ALA A 444 21.55 -28.77 -14.72
C ALA A 444 20.23 -28.32 -15.37
N VAL A 445 19.20 -29.17 -15.37
CA VAL A 445 17.84 -28.82 -15.85
C VAL A 445 17.28 -27.62 -15.08
N LEU A 446 17.37 -27.62 -13.75
CA LEU A 446 16.88 -26.51 -12.92
C LEU A 446 17.67 -25.23 -13.16
N ARG A 447 19.00 -25.30 -13.19
CA ARG A 447 19.86 -24.13 -13.38
C ARG A 447 19.64 -23.49 -14.75
N LEU A 448 19.59 -24.30 -15.81
CA LEU A 448 19.36 -23.83 -17.18
C LEU A 448 17.93 -23.31 -17.35
N GLY A 449 16.93 -24.01 -16.81
CA GLY A 449 15.55 -23.53 -16.80
C GLY A 449 15.39 -22.20 -16.06
N PHE A 450 16.04 -22.03 -14.90
CA PHE A 450 16.04 -20.77 -14.17
C PHE A 450 16.74 -19.64 -14.95
N ARG A 451 17.82 -19.96 -15.67
CA ARG A 451 18.46 -18.99 -16.57
C ARG A 451 17.52 -18.55 -17.69
N GLU A 452 16.80 -19.48 -18.30
CA GLU A 452 15.77 -19.17 -19.29
C GLU A 452 14.65 -18.32 -18.69
N MET A 453 14.22 -18.57 -17.45
CA MET A 453 13.26 -17.70 -16.75
C MET A 453 13.77 -16.26 -16.62
N ILE A 454 15.03 -16.07 -16.21
CA ILE A 454 15.66 -14.75 -16.11
C ILE A 454 15.70 -14.07 -17.49
N ASN A 455 16.18 -14.78 -18.51
CA ASN A 455 16.31 -14.23 -19.86
C ASN A 455 14.94 -13.89 -20.47
N PHE A 456 13.90 -14.69 -20.19
CA PHE A 456 12.54 -14.41 -20.61
C PHE A 456 11.99 -13.15 -19.93
N CYS A 457 12.21 -12.99 -18.62
CA CYS A 457 11.85 -11.75 -17.93
C CYS A 457 12.49 -10.52 -18.59
N ARG A 458 13.77 -10.61 -18.98
CA ARG A 458 14.52 -9.52 -19.65
C ARG A 458 14.01 -9.16 -21.04
N LEU A 459 13.23 -10.02 -21.69
CA LEU A 459 12.54 -9.68 -22.94
C LEU A 459 11.41 -8.67 -22.70
N HIS A 460 10.86 -8.64 -21.49
CA HIS A 460 9.71 -7.82 -21.11
C HIS A 460 10.08 -6.63 -20.24
N GLU A 461 10.98 -6.82 -19.28
CA GLU A 461 11.39 -5.81 -18.31
C GLU A 461 12.91 -5.83 -18.14
N LYS A 462 13.57 -4.72 -18.50
CA LYS A 462 15.05 -4.63 -18.53
C LYS A 462 15.65 -4.03 -17.27
N GLU A 463 14.87 -3.28 -16.49
CA GLU A 463 15.37 -2.43 -15.40
C GLU A 463 15.29 -3.10 -14.02
N SER A 464 15.42 -4.42 -13.94
CA SER A 464 15.26 -5.14 -12.68
C SER A 464 16.54 -5.37 -11.90
N THR A 465 16.40 -5.43 -10.58
CA THR A 465 17.50 -5.84 -9.71
C THR A 465 17.69 -7.35 -9.81
N ALA A 466 18.94 -7.81 -9.77
CA ALA A 466 19.24 -9.24 -9.76
C ALA A 466 18.66 -9.96 -8.52
N GLU A 467 18.37 -9.21 -7.46
CA GLU A 467 17.88 -9.70 -6.17
C GLU A 467 16.50 -10.34 -6.26
N VAL A 468 15.56 -9.76 -7.05
CA VAL A 468 14.19 -10.28 -7.16
C VAL A 468 14.12 -11.74 -7.65
N TYR A 469 15.11 -12.17 -8.44
CA TYR A 469 15.17 -13.55 -8.92
C TYR A 469 15.52 -14.54 -7.79
N LEU A 470 16.26 -14.09 -6.78
CA LEU A 470 16.67 -14.90 -5.62
C LEU A 470 15.60 -14.94 -4.52
N GLU A 471 14.60 -14.07 -4.61
CA GLU A 471 13.47 -14.00 -3.67
C GLU A 471 12.51 -15.19 -3.80
N SER A 472 11.55 -15.27 -2.87
CA SER A 472 10.59 -16.37 -2.80
C SER A 472 9.85 -16.62 -4.11
N CYS A 473 9.46 -15.58 -4.85
CA CYS A 473 8.78 -15.71 -6.15
C CYS A 473 9.61 -16.36 -7.26
N GLY A 474 10.94 -16.30 -7.16
CA GLY A 474 11.87 -16.81 -8.16
C GLY A 474 12.43 -18.17 -7.76
N PHE A 475 13.64 -18.16 -7.19
CA PHE A 475 14.41 -19.36 -6.89
C PHE A 475 13.70 -20.32 -5.93
N ALA A 476 13.10 -19.81 -4.84
CA ALA A 476 12.47 -20.67 -3.84
C ALA A 476 11.21 -21.36 -4.39
N ASP A 477 10.31 -20.62 -5.06
CA ASP A 477 9.09 -21.20 -5.64
C ASP A 477 9.42 -22.22 -6.74
N LEU A 478 10.48 -21.98 -7.52
CA LEU A 478 10.98 -22.94 -8.49
C LEU A 478 11.42 -24.24 -7.81
N ILE A 479 12.23 -24.17 -6.76
CA ILE A 479 12.70 -25.35 -6.02
C ILE A 479 11.51 -26.12 -5.45
N ALA A 480 10.67 -25.45 -4.65
CA ALA A 480 9.54 -26.10 -3.98
C ALA A 480 8.63 -26.82 -4.99
N SER A 481 8.35 -26.17 -6.12
CA SER A 481 7.52 -26.76 -7.18
C SER A 481 8.15 -27.96 -7.85
N SER A 482 9.48 -27.99 -7.92
CA SER A 482 10.26 -29.04 -8.58
C SER A 482 10.56 -30.24 -7.69
N LEU A 483 10.22 -30.18 -6.40
CA LEU A 483 10.42 -31.30 -5.46
C LEU A 483 9.22 -32.25 -5.38
N GLY A 484 8.01 -31.75 -5.62
CA GLY A 484 6.80 -32.56 -5.45
C GLY A 484 5.50 -31.90 -5.90
N GLY A 485 5.56 -30.79 -6.65
CA GLY A 485 4.36 -30.11 -7.13
C GLY A 485 3.56 -30.95 -8.13
N ARG A 486 2.28 -30.62 -8.32
CA ARG A 486 1.39 -31.31 -9.28
C ARG A 486 1.96 -31.39 -10.70
N ASN A 487 2.55 -30.29 -11.20
CA ASN A 487 3.20 -30.24 -12.51
C ASN A 487 4.41 -31.19 -12.60
N TYR A 488 5.20 -31.26 -11.53
CA TYR A 488 6.33 -32.18 -11.42
C TYR A 488 5.86 -33.65 -11.44
N ASN A 489 4.90 -34.02 -10.60
CA ASN A 489 4.40 -35.40 -10.52
C ASN A 489 3.74 -35.86 -11.82
N GLY A 490 2.93 -34.99 -12.45
CA GLY A 490 2.30 -35.30 -13.74
C GLY A 490 3.33 -35.51 -14.85
N ALA A 491 4.34 -34.64 -14.91
CA ALA A 491 5.43 -34.77 -15.89
C ALA A 491 6.30 -36.02 -15.66
N LYS A 492 6.57 -36.36 -14.39
CA LYS A 492 7.28 -37.59 -14.03
C LYS A 492 6.53 -38.83 -14.51
N LYS A 493 5.23 -38.91 -14.22
CA LYS A 493 4.40 -40.04 -14.65
C LYS A 493 4.31 -40.13 -16.18
N LEU A 494 4.27 -39.01 -16.90
CA LEU A 494 4.34 -39.00 -18.36
C LEU A 494 5.63 -39.67 -18.85
N ALA A 495 6.78 -39.29 -18.28
CA ALA A 495 8.07 -39.84 -18.68
C ALA A 495 8.23 -41.33 -18.32
N GLU A 496 7.56 -41.81 -17.26
CA GLU A 496 7.59 -43.21 -16.84
C GLU A 496 6.64 -44.12 -17.64
N THR A 497 5.49 -43.59 -18.10
CA THR A 497 4.37 -44.42 -18.59
C THR A 497 3.94 -44.13 -20.03
N ASN A 498 4.54 -43.14 -20.69
CA ASN A 498 4.14 -42.63 -22.01
C ASN A 498 2.68 -42.15 -22.11
N LYS A 499 1.96 -42.05 -20.99
CA LYS A 499 0.61 -41.49 -20.96
C LYS A 499 0.66 -39.99 -21.26
N SER A 500 -0.38 -39.50 -21.92
CA SER A 500 -0.57 -38.07 -22.10
C SER A 500 -0.86 -37.38 -20.76
N LEU A 501 -0.49 -36.09 -20.65
CA LEU A 501 -0.85 -35.30 -19.47
C LEU A 501 -2.36 -35.21 -19.27
N LYS A 502 -3.16 -35.24 -20.35
CA LYS A 502 -4.63 -35.26 -20.26
C LYS A 502 -5.17 -36.52 -19.60
N GLU A 503 -4.58 -37.68 -19.90
CA GLU A 503 -4.93 -38.94 -19.25
C GLU A 503 -4.53 -38.92 -17.77
N ILE A 504 -3.33 -38.45 -17.48
CA ILE A 504 -2.81 -38.31 -16.11
C ILE A 504 -3.69 -37.36 -15.28
N GLU A 505 -4.09 -36.21 -15.83
CA GLU A 505 -5.01 -35.28 -15.18
C GLU A 505 -6.35 -35.93 -14.81
N LYS A 506 -6.90 -36.72 -15.73
CA LYS A 506 -8.17 -37.42 -15.53
C LYS A 506 -8.08 -38.52 -14.47
N GLU A 507 -6.96 -39.24 -14.44
CA GLU A 507 -6.73 -40.35 -13.52
C GLU A 507 -6.37 -39.90 -12.10
N ASP A 508 -5.49 -38.90 -11.97
CA ASP A 508 -4.79 -38.64 -10.70
C ASP A 508 -5.20 -37.35 -10.00
N LEU A 509 -5.79 -36.38 -10.72
CA LEU A 509 -5.95 -35.03 -10.19
C LEU A 509 -7.37 -34.68 -9.73
N ASN A 510 -8.30 -35.63 -9.76
CA ASN A 510 -9.66 -35.48 -9.21
C ASN A 510 -10.35 -34.16 -9.64
N GLY A 511 -10.22 -33.79 -10.91
CA GLY A 511 -10.80 -32.57 -11.49
C GLY A 511 -9.93 -31.31 -11.38
N GLN A 512 -8.73 -31.40 -10.80
CA GLN A 512 -7.72 -30.34 -10.87
C GLN A 512 -6.92 -30.42 -12.18
N SER A 513 -6.36 -29.30 -12.63
CA SER A 513 -5.58 -29.21 -13.88
C SER A 513 -4.13 -28.82 -13.63
N LEU A 514 -3.23 -29.35 -14.47
CA LEU A 514 -1.84 -28.95 -14.57
C LEU A 514 -1.76 -27.62 -15.31
N GLN A 515 -1.21 -26.61 -14.64
CA GLN A 515 -1.05 -25.27 -15.23
C GLN A 515 0.20 -25.15 -16.12
N GLY A 516 1.19 -26.03 -15.89
CA GLY A 516 2.45 -26.06 -16.62
C GLY A 516 2.28 -26.20 -18.14
N PRO A 517 1.49 -27.15 -18.66
CA PRO A 517 1.31 -27.35 -20.10
C PRO A 517 0.70 -26.14 -20.81
N GLY A 518 -0.32 -25.53 -20.20
CA GLY A 518 -0.92 -24.30 -20.70
C GLY A 518 0.10 -23.16 -20.76
N THR A 519 0.88 -22.97 -19.69
CA THR A 519 1.92 -21.94 -19.65
C THR A 519 3.03 -22.20 -20.68
N ALA A 520 3.48 -23.45 -20.83
CA ALA A 520 4.49 -23.84 -21.81
C ALA A 520 4.03 -23.54 -23.24
N LYS A 521 2.74 -23.75 -23.53
CA LYS A 521 2.14 -23.38 -24.82
C LYS A 521 2.16 -21.88 -25.08
N GLU A 522 1.77 -21.06 -24.10
CA GLU A 522 1.79 -19.59 -24.23
C GLU A 522 3.22 -19.08 -24.44
N VAL A 523 4.19 -19.62 -23.68
CA VAL A 523 5.63 -19.28 -23.82
C VAL A 523 6.16 -19.69 -25.18
N TYR A 524 5.88 -20.93 -25.63
CA TYR A 524 6.32 -21.41 -26.94
C TYR A 524 5.80 -20.51 -28.06
N ARG A 525 4.49 -20.18 -28.05
CA ARG A 525 3.89 -19.29 -29.07
C ARG A 525 4.56 -17.93 -29.07
N LEU A 526 4.77 -17.31 -27.91
CA LEU A 526 5.44 -16.00 -27.83
C LEU A 526 6.87 -16.05 -28.40
N LEU A 527 7.63 -17.08 -28.05
CA LEU A 527 9.00 -17.25 -28.53
C LEU A 527 9.07 -17.57 -30.02
N GLU A 528 8.09 -18.30 -30.55
CA GLU A 528 7.94 -18.58 -31.98
C GLU A 528 7.68 -17.29 -32.75
N GLU A 529 6.72 -16.47 -32.31
CA GLU A 529 6.41 -15.17 -32.91
C GLU A 529 7.63 -14.23 -32.91
N LYS A 530 8.47 -14.29 -31.87
CA LYS A 530 9.70 -13.49 -31.75
C LYS A 530 10.93 -14.11 -32.43
N ASN A 531 10.83 -15.30 -33.04
CA ASN A 531 11.95 -16.07 -33.57
C ASN A 531 13.08 -16.31 -32.55
N LEU A 532 12.70 -16.60 -31.30
CA LEU A 532 13.63 -16.80 -30.17
C LEU A 532 13.68 -18.24 -29.67
N LEU A 533 12.96 -19.19 -30.27
CA LEU A 533 12.89 -20.58 -29.78
C LEU A 533 14.26 -21.24 -29.55
N ASP A 534 15.25 -20.95 -30.40
CA ASP A 534 16.61 -21.51 -30.27
C ASP A 534 17.40 -20.94 -29.08
N GLN A 535 16.98 -19.78 -28.55
CA GLN A 535 17.57 -19.16 -27.36
C GLN A 535 16.98 -19.73 -26.05
N PHE A 536 15.86 -20.47 -26.14
CA PHE A 536 15.11 -21.01 -25.01
C PHE A 536 14.77 -22.51 -25.20
N PRO A 537 15.77 -23.38 -25.37
CA PRO A 537 15.56 -24.80 -25.65
C PRO A 537 14.80 -25.55 -24.54
N ILE A 538 14.93 -25.19 -23.26
CA ILE A 538 14.20 -25.82 -22.15
C ILE A 538 12.71 -25.53 -22.27
N PHE A 539 12.31 -24.27 -22.47
CA PHE A 539 10.90 -23.91 -22.68
C PHE A 539 10.33 -24.54 -23.95
N ARG A 540 11.10 -24.53 -25.04
CA ARG A 540 10.72 -25.16 -26.30
C ARG A 540 10.45 -26.66 -26.10
N ASP A 541 11.43 -27.37 -25.54
CA ASP A 541 11.36 -28.82 -25.37
C ASP A 541 10.25 -29.19 -24.38
N ALA A 542 10.04 -28.42 -23.31
CA ALA A 542 8.94 -28.62 -22.37
C ALA A 542 7.58 -28.66 -23.09
N TYR A 543 7.31 -27.68 -23.94
CA TYR A 543 6.08 -27.65 -24.73
C TYR A 543 5.97 -28.82 -25.71
N LEU A 544 7.04 -29.10 -26.47
CA LEU A 544 7.03 -30.18 -27.46
C LEU A 544 6.84 -31.56 -26.81
N ILE A 545 7.35 -31.78 -25.60
CA ILE A 545 7.11 -33.01 -24.83
C ILE A 545 5.65 -33.07 -24.35
N CYS A 546 5.09 -31.97 -23.82
CA CYS A 546 3.68 -31.92 -23.42
C CYS A 546 2.72 -32.26 -24.57
N GLU A 547 3.05 -31.81 -25.79
CA GLU A 547 2.31 -32.11 -27.02
C GLU A 547 2.70 -33.45 -27.68
N GLN A 548 3.60 -34.23 -27.06
CA GLN A 548 4.12 -35.51 -27.57
C GLN A 548 4.73 -35.43 -28.98
N LYS A 549 5.28 -34.27 -29.34
CA LYS A 549 6.00 -34.06 -30.60
C LYS A 549 7.45 -34.55 -30.52
N ILE A 550 8.01 -34.59 -29.31
CA ILE A 550 9.33 -35.18 -29.02
C ILE A 550 9.26 -36.01 -27.73
N GLU A 551 10.16 -36.97 -27.59
CA GLU A 551 10.27 -37.78 -26.37
C GLU A 551 10.93 -36.99 -25.22
N PRO A 552 10.56 -37.26 -23.95
CA PRO A 552 11.18 -36.61 -22.78
C PRO A 552 12.71 -36.65 -22.77
N LYS A 553 13.31 -37.74 -23.28
CA LYS A 553 14.77 -37.91 -23.34
C LYS A 553 15.47 -36.81 -24.14
N LYS A 554 14.79 -36.19 -25.11
CA LYS A 554 15.35 -35.12 -25.94
C LYS A 554 15.71 -33.88 -25.13
N LEU A 555 14.96 -33.56 -24.08
CA LEU A 555 15.31 -32.49 -23.14
C LEU A 555 16.74 -32.68 -22.60
N ILE A 556 17.08 -33.91 -22.21
CA ILE A 556 18.38 -34.25 -21.62
C ILE A 556 19.49 -34.25 -22.66
N GLU A 557 19.22 -34.82 -23.83
CA GLU A 557 20.17 -34.87 -24.97
C GLU A 557 20.54 -33.46 -25.47
N ASN A 558 19.64 -32.49 -25.33
CA ASN A 558 19.84 -31.13 -25.78
C ASN A 558 20.59 -30.23 -24.78
N LEU A 559 20.70 -30.60 -23.50
CA LEU A 559 21.35 -29.77 -22.47
C LEU A 559 22.78 -29.32 -22.84
N PRO A 560 23.68 -30.17 -23.37
CA PRO A 560 25.04 -29.75 -23.72
C PRO A 560 25.12 -28.66 -24.79
N ASN A 561 24.07 -28.54 -25.62
CA ASN A 561 23.99 -27.55 -26.70
C ASN A 561 23.27 -26.27 -26.27
N HIS A 562 22.96 -26.12 -24.98
CA HIS A 562 22.23 -24.96 -24.48
C HIS A 562 23.02 -23.65 -24.73
N PRO A 563 22.38 -22.57 -25.27
CA PRO A 563 23.05 -21.32 -25.64
C PRO A 563 23.91 -20.67 -24.55
N GLU A 564 23.52 -20.84 -23.29
CA GLU A 564 24.30 -20.43 -22.11
C GLU A 564 25.78 -20.86 -22.15
N PHE A 565 26.12 -22.03 -22.71
CA PHE A 565 27.51 -22.50 -22.78
C PHE A 565 28.34 -21.83 -23.88
N ASN A 566 27.69 -21.09 -24.78
CA ASN A 566 28.34 -20.36 -25.87
C ASN A 566 28.59 -18.88 -25.51
N GLN A 567 28.13 -18.42 -24.34
CA GLN A 567 28.34 -17.05 -23.86
C GLN A 567 29.71 -16.97 -23.19
N LYS A 568 30.62 -16.16 -23.74
CA LYS A 568 31.97 -15.90 -23.19
C LYS A 568 31.95 -14.78 -22.16
#